data_AF-A0A524NQG0-F1
#
_entry.id   AF-A0A524NQG0-F1
#
_cell.length_a   1.000
_cell.length_b   1.000
_cell.length_c   1.000
_cell.angle_alpha   90.00
_cell.angle_beta   90.00
_cell.angle_gamma   90.00
#
_symmetry.space_group_name_H-M   'P 1'
#
loop_
_entity.id
_entity.type
_entity.pdbx_description
1 polymer ?
#
loop_
_entity_poly.entity_id
_entity_poly.type
_entity_poly.pdbx_seq_one_letter_code
_entity_poly.pdbx_strand_id
1 'polypeptide(L)'
;MKFIEGETIKKFSLVISLILVVLLASIVFLSPVKSISEWSSPTKLTSNTAADDIPSISGDGSKIAFYSDVDGDFEIYVINLE
;
A
#
# COMPACT_ATOMS: atom_id res chain seq x y z
N MET A 1 -43.28 32.91 -32.41
CA MET A 1 -42.04 32.38 -31.80
C MET A 1 -42.37 31.98 -30.37
N LYS A 2 -42.51 30.69 -30.04
CA LYS A 2 -43.01 30.23 -28.73
C LYS A 2 -41.85 30.06 -27.74
N PHE A 3 -41.98 30.69 -26.58
CA PHE A 3 -41.08 30.67 -25.42
C PHE A 3 -40.90 29.25 -24.81
N ILE A 4 -40.25 28.32 -25.53
CA ILE A 4 -39.94 26.96 -25.03
C ILE A 4 -38.46 26.83 -24.61
N GLU A 5 -37.64 27.85 -24.85
CA GLU A 5 -36.19 27.80 -24.59
C GLU A 5 -35.86 27.72 -23.09
N GLY A 6 -36.56 28.45 -22.21
CA GLY A 6 -36.19 28.53 -20.80
C GLY A 6 -36.33 27.22 -20.00
N GLU A 7 -37.40 26.46 -20.23
CA GLU A 7 -37.62 25.18 -19.54
C GLU A 7 -36.67 24.09 -20.08
N THR A 8 -36.42 24.13 -21.38
CA THR A 8 -35.46 23.25 -22.06
C THR A 8 -34.05 23.47 -21.53
N ILE A 9 -33.60 24.72 -21.40
CA ILE A 9 -32.28 25.08 -20.85
C ILE A 9 -32.13 24.63 -19.39
N LYS A 10 -33.16 24.80 -18.55
CA LYS A 10 -33.14 24.31 -17.17
C LYS A 10 -32.99 22.79 -17.08
N LYS A 11 -33.67 22.05 -17.95
CA LYS A 11 -33.54 20.58 -18.03
C LYS A 11 -32.13 20.17 -18.47
N PHE A 12 -31.55 20.84 -19.46
CA PHE A 12 -30.16 20.58 -19.87
C PHE A 12 -29.16 20.87 -18.75
N SER A 13 -29.31 22.00 -18.04
CA SER A 13 -28.45 22.36 -16.91
C SER A 13 -28.52 21.33 -15.77
N LEU A 14 -29.72 20.80 -15.49
CA LEU A 14 -29.92 19.80 -14.44
C LEU A 14 -29.29 18.46 -14.82
N VAL A 15 -29.44 18.03 -16.08
CA VAL A 15 -28.83 16.79 -16.59
C VAL A 15 -27.31 16.88 -16.60
N ILE A 16 -26.74 18.01 -17.04
CA ILE A 16 -25.28 18.23 -17.02
C ILE A 16 -24.76 18.21 -15.58
N SER A 17 -25.45 18.87 -14.64
CA SER A 17 -25.08 18.85 -13.23
C SER A 17 -25.13 17.43 -12.66
N LEU A 18 -26.13 16.63 -13.02
CA LEU A 18 -26.25 15.25 -12.56
C LEU A 18 -25.11 14.37 -13.11
N ILE A 19 -24.76 14.53 -14.39
CA ILE A 19 -23.64 13.81 -15.01
C ILE A 19 -22.32 14.18 -14.33
N LEU A 20 -22.07 15.46 -14.04
CA LEU A 20 -20.86 15.91 -13.35
C LEU A 20 -20.76 15.33 -11.93
N VAL A 21 -21.87 15.31 -11.18
CA VAL A 21 -21.91 14.72 -9.83
C VAL A 21 -21.62 13.23 -9.88
N VAL A 22 -22.22 12.50 -10.83
CA VAL A 22 -21.98 11.06 -11.00
C VAL A 22 -20.53 10.79 -11.41
N LEU A 23 -19.95 11.57 -12.32
CA LEU A 23 -18.54 11.44 -12.72
C LEU A 23 -17.58 11.71 -11.56
N LEU A 24 -17.84 12.73 -10.74
CA LEU A 24 -17.03 13.04 -9.55
C LEU A 24 -17.14 11.92 -8.51
N ALA A 25 -18.35 11.42 -8.26
CA ALA A 25 -18.57 10.28 -7.36
C ALA A 25 -17.84 9.03 -7.89
N SER A 26 -17.91 8.75 -9.20
CA SER A 26 -17.17 7.66 -9.82
C SER A 26 -15.67 7.76 -9.57
N ILE A 27 -15.06 8.95 -9.67
CA ILE A 27 -13.63 9.12 -9.36
C ILE A 27 -13.33 8.80 -7.90
N VAL A 28 -14.17 9.25 -6.97
CA VAL A 28 -13.97 9.02 -5.52
C VAL A 28 -14.23 7.56 -5.12
N PHE A 29 -15.21 6.89 -5.74
CA PHE A 29 -15.64 5.53 -5.38
C PHE A 29 -15.01 4.41 -6.22
N LEU A 30 -14.54 4.69 -7.44
CA LEU A 30 -13.82 3.73 -8.30
C LEU A 30 -12.29 3.89 -8.21
N SER A 31 -11.79 4.95 -7.56
CA SER A 31 -10.40 4.91 -7.12
C SER A 31 -10.28 3.75 -6.14
N PRO A 32 -9.49 2.70 -6.43
CA PRO A 32 -9.17 1.76 -5.38
C PRO A 32 -8.48 2.59 -4.31
N VAL A 33 -9.08 2.68 -3.12
CA VAL A 33 -8.33 3.07 -1.93
C VAL A 33 -7.13 2.12 -1.95
N LYS A 34 -5.95 2.64 -2.30
CA LYS A 34 -4.73 1.85 -2.36
C LYS A 34 -4.66 1.16 -1.00
N SER A 35 -4.82 -0.16 -0.99
CA SER A 35 -4.95 -0.93 0.24
C SER A 35 -3.77 -0.57 1.12
N ILE A 36 -4.04 0.10 2.24
CA ILE A 36 -3.02 0.52 3.21
C ILE A 36 -2.47 -0.67 4.01
N SER A 37 -2.58 -1.87 3.45
CA SER A 37 -2.22 -3.14 4.05
C SER A 37 -1.26 -3.92 3.16
N GLU A 38 -0.35 -3.25 2.46
CA GLU A 38 0.85 -3.88 1.88
C GLU A 38 1.86 -4.27 3.00
N TRP A 39 1.37 -4.75 4.14
CA TRP A 39 2.19 -5.52 5.07
C TRP A 39 2.46 -6.85 4.39
N SER A 40 3.53 -6.89 3.58
CA SER A 40 3.99 -8.13 2.96
C SER A 40 4.21 -9.17 4.05
N SER A 41 3.81 -10.42 3.79
CA SER A 41 4.14 -11.52 4.69
C SER A 41 5.66 -11.53 4.92
N PRO A 42 6.12 -11.64 6.18
CA PRO A 42 7.55 -11.62 6.47
C PRO A 42 8.24 -12.78 5.75
N THR A 43 9.38 -12.48 5.12
CA THR A 43 10.24 -13.50 4.49
C THR A 43 11.10 -14.16 5.56
N LYS A 44 11.12 -15.49 5.60
CA LYS A 44 12.02 -16.23 6.50
C LYS A 44 13.45 -16.16 5.96
N LEU A 45 14.39 -15.68 6.77
CA LEU A 45 15.80 -15.49 6.39
C LEU A 45 16.73 -16.59 6.91
N THR A 46 16.36 -17.28 7.98
CA THR A 46 17.14 -18.37 8.58
C THR A 46 16.33 -19.67 8.61
N SER A 47 17.00 -20.82 8.54
CA SER A 47 16.35 -22.15 8.54
C SER A 47 16.99 -23.12 9.53
N ASN A 48 17.31 -22.63 10.73
CA ASN A 48 17.87 -23.41 11.83
C ASN A 48 16.83 -23.60 12.96
N THR A 49 17.21 -24.32 14.01
CA THR A 49 16.42 -24.48 15.25
C THR A 49 16.96 -23.63 16.41
N ALA A 50 17.96 -22.79 16.14
CA ALA A 50 18.65 -21.93 17.08
C ALA A 50 17.77 -20.70 17.41
N ALA A 51 18.09 -20.02 18.51
CA ALA A 51 17.49 -18.74 18.84
C ALA A 51 18.19 -17.63 18.07
N ASP A 52 17.46 -16.92 17.19
CA ASP A 52 17.97 -15.77 16.46
C ASP A 52 17.37 -14.47 17.05
N ASP A 53 18.19 -13.66 17.71
CA ASP A 53 17.75 -12.51 18.52
C ASP A 53 18.50 -11.19 18.23
N ILE A 54 17.90 -10.07 18.62
CA ILE A 54 18.48 -8.71 18.56
C ILE A 54 19.05 -8.33 17.18
N PRO A 55 18.24 -8.33 16.10
CA PRO A 55 18.72 -7.98 14.77
C PRO A 55 18.99 -6.48 14.60
N SER A 56 19.98 -6.14 13.76
CA SER A 56 20.31 -4.79 13.32
C SER A 56 20.54 -4.76 11.81
N ILE A 57 19.91 -3.80 11.11
CA ILE A 57 20.01 -3.64 9.66
C ILE A 57 21.14 -2.65 9.34
N SER A 58 21.95 -2.94 8.32
CA SER A 58 22.97 -2.00 7.83
C SER A 58 22.35 -0.71 7.28
N GLY A 59 23.08 0.41 7.34
CA GLY A 59 22.57 1.70 6.87
C GLY A 59 22.19 1.74 5.38
N ASP A 60 22.76 0.85 4.57
CA ASP A 60 22.42 0.66 3.16
C ASP A 60 21.31 -0.37 2.91
N GLY A 61 20.79 -1.02 3.97
CA GLY A 61 19.75 -2.04 3.87
C GLY A 61 20.20 -3.38 3.29
N SER A 62 21.50 -3.58 3.01
CA SER A 62 22.00 -4.79 2.35
C SER A 62 22.30 -5.96 3.28
N LYS A 63 22.31 -5.74 4.61
CA LYS A 63 22.71 -6.76 5.59
C LYS A 63 21.90 -6.69 6.87
N ILE A 64 21.80 -7.82 7.56
CA ILE A 64 21.31 -7.92 8.93
C ILE A 64 22.38 -8.61 9.78
N ALA A 65 22.76 -7.99 10.90
CA ALA A 65 23.54 -8.61 11.97
C ALA A 65 22.61 -9.05 13.11
N PHE A 66 22.78 -10.25 13.67
CA PHE A 66 21.93 -10.79 14.73
C PHE A 66 22.70 -11.75 15.64
N TYR A 67 22.21 -11.99 16.85
CA TYR A 67 22.74 -13.00 17.78
C TYR A 67 22.14 -14.37 17.46
N SER A 68 22.97 -15.42 17.37
CA SER A 68 22.50 -16.79 17.16
C SER A 68 23.35 -17.77 17.98
N ASP A 69 22.76 -18.90 18.39
CA ASP A 69 23.43 -20.00 19.10
C ASP A 69 23.55 -21.30 18.28
N VAL A 70 23.61 -21.15 16.96
CA VAL A 70 23.51 -22.26 16.01
C VAL A 70 24.62 -23.32 16.16
N ASP A 71 25.79 -22.96 16.66
CA ASP A 71 26.95 -23.83 16.88
C ASP A 71 27.28 -24.10 18.36
N GLY A 72 26.46 -23.61 19.29
CA GLY A 72 26.48 -24.02 20.71
C GLY A 72 26.90 -22.94 21.71
N ASP A 73 27.31 -21.77 21.24
CA ASP A 73 27.45 -20.53 22.01
C ASP A 73 26.88 -19.34 21.24
N PHE A 74 26.66 -18.20 21.89
CA PHE A 74 26.05 -17.04 21.23
C PHE A 74 27.10 -16.18 20.53
N GLU A 75 27.04 -16.12 19.20
CA GLU A 75 27.86 -15.22 18.38
C GLU A 75 27.02 -14.26 17.53
N ILE A 76 27.72 -13.34 16.87
CA ILE A 76 27.14 -12.39 15.93
C ILE A 76 27.25 -12.95 14.52
N TYR A 77 26.09 -13.18 13.91
CA TYR A 77 25.96 -13.63 12.53
C TYR A 77 25.52 -12.48 11.62
N VAL A 78 25.89 -12.56 10.33
CA VAL A 78 25.49 -11.59 9.31
C VAL A 78 24.90 -12.30 8.10
N ILE A 79 23.74 -11.85 7.64
CA ILE A 79 23.12 -12.28 6.38
C ILE A 79 23.00 -11.11 5.41
N ASN A 80 23.12 -11.38 4.11
CA ASN A 80 22.90 -10.40 3.04
C ASN A 80 21.43 -10.41 2.59
N LEU A 81 20.90 -9.22 2.31
CA LEU A 81 19.60 -8.99 1.71
C LEU A 81 19.85 -8.61 0.24
N GLU A 82 19.65 -9.56 -0.67
CA GLU A 82 19.71 -9.32 -2.14
C GLU A 82 18.40 -8.76 -2.69
#